data_AF-A0A519RQC2-F1
#
_entry.id   AF-A0A519RQC2-F1
#
_cell.length_a   1.000
_cell.length_b   1.000
_cell.length_c   1.000
_cell.angle_alpha   90.00
_cell.angle_beta   90.00
_cell.angle_gamma   90.00
#
_symmetry.space_group_name_H-M   'P 1'
#
loop_
_entity.id
_entity.type
_entity.pdbx_description
1 polymer ?
#
loop_
_entity_poly.entity_id
_entity_poly.type
_entity_poly.pdbx_seq_one_letter_code
_entity_poly.pdbx_strand_id
1 'polypeptide(L)' 'MDLLEELRWRGMYHDAMPGTAEHLASAAPVSGYIGFDPTAASLHIGNLATIMLLVHLQRAGHRPVALVGGATGMIGDPSG' A
#
# COMPACT_ATOMS: atom_id res chain seq x y z
N MET A 1 2.20 -14.50 12.25
CA MET A 1 1.52 -13.22 12.51
C MET A 1 0.76 -12.88 11.25
N ASP A 2 -0.52 -12.53 11.38
CA ASP A 2 -1.31 -12.06 10.25
C ASP A 2 -0.82 -10.68 9.76
N LEU A 3 -1.06 -10.32 8.49
CA LEU A 3 -0.61 -9.06 7.92
C LEU A 3 -1.18 -7.86 8.71
N LEU A 4 -2.47 -7.88 9.05
CA LEU A 4 -3.08 -6.77 9.78
C LEU A 4 -2.55 -6.65 11.21
N GLU A 5 -2.27 -7.78 11.86
CA GLU A 5 -1.61 -7.79 13.17
C GLU A 5 -0.22 -7.15 13.07
N GLU A 6 0.58 -7.53 12.07
CA GLU A 6 1.93 -6.99 11.86
C GLU A 6 1.86 -5.46 11.63
N LEU A 7 0.95 -5.00 10.77
CA LEU A 7 0.79 -3.58 10.48
C LEU A 7 0.33 -2.78 11.70
N ARG A 8 -0.58 -3.32 12.52
CA ARG A 8 -1.01 -2.70 13.79
C ARG A 8 0.16 -2.60 14.78
N TRP A 9 0.92 -3.69 14.96
CA TRP A 9 2.08 -3.71 15.84
C TRP A 9 3.15 -2.69 15.44
N ARG A 10 3.36 -2.49 14.13
CA ARG A 10 4.30 -1.50 13.59
C ARG A 10 3.79 -0.05 13.63
N GLY A 11 2.53 0.18 13.99
CA GLY A 11 1.90 1.51 13.90
C GLY A 11 1.65 1.96 12.45
N MET A 12 1.55 1.03 11.50
CA MET A 12 1.32 1.29 10.07
C MET A 12 -0.16 1.15 9.66
N TYR A 13 -1.05 0.79 10.60
CA TYR A 13 -2.49 0.67 10.37
C TYR A 13 -3.19 1.97 10.79
N HIS A 14 -3.85 2.64 9.85
CA HIS A 14 -4.69 3.82 10.13
C HIS A 14 -6.17 3.49 10.04
N ASP A 15 -6.63 3.00 8.88
CA ASP A 15 -8.02 2.65 8.62
C ASP A 15 -8.14 1.53 7.57
N ALA A 16 -9.29 0.87 7.51
CA ALA A 16 -9.62 -0.15 6.52
C ALA A 16 -11.14 -0.27 6.31
N MET A 17 -11.55 -0.70 5.12
CA MET A 17 -12.95 -1.00 4.85
C MET A 17 -13.45 -2.21 5.65
N PRO A 18 -14.74 -2.26 6.04
CA PRO A 18 -15.33 -3.48 6.62
C PRO A 18 -15.11 -4.69 5.70
N GLY A 19 -14.73 -5.83 6.27
CA GLY A 19 -14.45 -7.05 5.49
C GLY A 19 -12.99 -7.22 5.05
N THR A 20 -12.12 -6.24 5.30
CA THR A 20 -10.71 -6.30 4.85
C THR A 20 -9.95 -7.46 5.49
N ALA A 21 -10.17 -7.72 6.77
CA ALA A 21 -9.49 -8.81 7.50
C ALA A 21 -9.89 -10.18 6.93
N GLU A 22 -11.19 -10.39 6.70
CA GLU A 22 -11.75 -11.60 6.14
C GLU A 22 -11.26 -11.82 4.71
N HIS A 23 -11.15 -10.74 3.92
CA HIS A 23 -10.64 -10.81 2.56
C HIS A 23 -9.16 -11.21 2.51
N LEU A 24 -8.33 -10.62 3.38
CA LEU A 24 -6.90 -10.94 3.50
C LEU A 24 -6.66 -12.36 4.05
N ALA A 25 -7.56 -12.85 4.91
CA ALA A 25 -7.52 -14.21 5.43
C ALA A 25 -8.04 -15.28 4.44
N SER A 26 -8.48 -14.88 3.24
CA SER A 26 -8.93 -15.84 2.23
C SER A 26 -7.78 -16.74 1.74
N ALA A 27 -8.11 -17.96 1.29
CA ALA A 27 -7.09 -18.94 0.87
C ALA A 27 -6.31 -18.51 -0.40
N ALA A 28 -6.87 -17.58 -1.19
CA ALA A 28 -6.26 -17.12 -2.43
C ALA A 28 -5.42 -15.86 -2.19
N PRO A 29 -4.24 -15.72 -2.82
CA PRO A 29 -3.48 -14.47 -2.78
C PRO A 29 -4.30 -13.28 -3.29
N VAL A 30 -4.54 -12.30 -2.42
CA VAL A 30 -5.10 -11.00 -2.78
C VAL A 30 -4.09 -10.17 -3.59
N SER A 31 -4.57 -9.40 -4.57
CA SER A 31 -3.78 -8.38 -5.25
C SER A 31 -4.09 -7.01 -4.67
N GLY A 32 -3.07 -6.21 -4.37
CA GLY A 32 -3.22 -4.85 -3.85
C GLY A 32 -2.25 -3.89 -4.54
N TYR A 33 -2.61 -2.61 -4.60
CA TYR A 33 -1.77 -1.59 -5.25
C TYR A 33 -1.63 -0.33 -4.41
N ILE A 34 -0.54 0.41 -4.65
CA ILE A 34 -0.38 1.79 -4.19
C ILE A 34 0.08 2.62 -5.40
N GLY A 35 -0.55 3.79 -5.57
CA GLY A 35 -0.18 4.77 -6.59
C GLY A 35 0.93 5.70 -6.12
N PHE A 36 1.86 6.02 -7.03
CA PHE A 36 2.93 6.98 -6.83
C PHE A 36 2.95 7.97 -8.02
N ASP A 37 2.61 9.22 -7.75
CA ASP A 37 2.68 10.28 -8.76
C ASP A 37 4.10 10.85 -8.85
N PRO A 38 4.64 11.06 -10.08
CA PRO A 38 5.97 11.61 -10.29
C PRO A 38 5.98 13.14 -10.07
N THR A 39 5.86 13.59 -8.82
CA THR A 39 5.89 15.02 -8.45
C THR A 39 7.30 15.60 -8.35
N ALA A 40 8.33 14.75 -8.33
CA ALA A 40 9.74 15.11 -8.32
C ALA A 40 10.58 14.08 -9.09
N ALA A 41 11.85 14.42 -9.36
CA ALA A 41 12.79 13.53 -10.06
C ALA A 41 13.16 12.26 -9.27
N SER A 42 12.88 12.22 -7.97
CA SER A 42 13.14 11.08 -7.09
C SER A 42 12.08 11.01 -5.98
N LEU A 43 11.80 9.79 -5.51
CA LEU A 43 11.11 9.57 -4.25
C LEU A 43 12.00 10.00 -3.07
N HIS A 44 11.38 10.23 -1.92
CA HIS A 44 12.06 10.57 -0.67
C HIS A 44 11.49 9.78 0.52
N ILE A 45 11.98 10.04 1.73
CA ILE A 45 11.61 9.29 2.94
C ILE A 45 10.10 9.25 3.21
N GLY A 46 9.35 10.29 2.83
CA GLY A 46 7.89 10.33 2.96
C GLY A 46 7.16 9.23 2.19
N ASN A 47 7.76 8.66 1.14
CA ASN A 47 7.19 7.55 0.36
C ASN A 47 7.52 6.18 0.96
N LEU A 48 8.45 6.10 1.93
CA LEU A 48 8.97 4.83 2.40
C LEU A 48 7.91 4.01 3.13
N ALA A 49 7.02 4.65 3.91
CA ALA A 49 5.98 3.93 4.65
C ALA A 49 5.04 3.15 3.73
N THR A 50 4.61 3.75 2.62
CA THR A 50 3.73 3.10 1.64
C THR A 50 4.48 2.05 0.83
N ILE A 51 5.74 2.28 0.46
CA ILE A 51 6.59 1.24 -0.18
C ILE A 51 6.73 0.03 0.76
N MET A 52 6.99 0.25 2.05
CA MET A 52 7.10 -0.82 3.03
C MET A 52 5.79 -1.58 3.19
N LEU A 53 4.64 -0.92 3.09
CA LEU A 53 3.34 -1.59 3.09
C LEU A 53 3.21 -2.60 1.93
N LEU A 54 3.64 -2.24 0.72
CA LEU A 54 3.69 -3.19 -0.41
C LEU A 54 4.64 -4.37 -0.14
N VAL A 55 5.77 -4.13 0.52
CA VAL A 55 6.72 -5.18 0.92
C VAL A 55 6.08 -6.12 1.95
N HIS A 56 5.37 -5.60 2.95
CA HIS A 56 4.65 -6.42 3.93
C HIS A 56 3.53 -7.23 3.28
N LEU A 57 2.78 -6.63 2.36
CA LEU A 57 1.78 -7.31 1.55
C LEU A 57 2.41 -8.49 0.78
N GLN A 58 3.55 -8.27 0.12
CA GLN A 58 4.28 -9.33 -0.59
C GLN A 58 4.74 -10.46 0.35
N ARG A 59 5.28 -10.11 1.51
CA ARG A 59 5.80 -11.07 2.51
C ARG A 59 4.70 -11.91 3.14
N ALA A 60 3.49 -11.37 3.22
CA ALA A 60 2.29 -12.11 3.62
C ALA A 60 1.74 -13.06 2.53
N GLY A 61 2.38 -13.12 1.35
CA GLY A 61 2.00 -14.03 0.27
C GLY A 61 1.02 -13.43 -0.75
N HIS A 62 0.75 -12.13 -0.66
CA HIS A 62 -0.11 -11.40 -1.58
C HIS A 62 0.66 -10.81 -2.77
N ARG A 63 -0.06 -10.22 -3.73
CA ARG A 63 0.49 -9.70 -4.98
C ARG A 63 0.47 -8.17 -5.01
N PRO A 64 1.58 -7.50 -4.63
CA PRO A 64 1.66 -6.05 -4.68
C PRO A 64 1.81 -5.54 -6.12
N VAL A 65 1.26 -4.35 -6.38
CA VAL A 65 1.48 -3.58 -7.61
C VAL A 65 1.86 -2.16 -7.23
N ALA A 66 3.06 -1.73 -7.63
CA ALA A 66 3.45 -0.33 -7.56
C ALA A 66 2.96 0.36 -8.85
N LEU A 67 1.97 1.24 -8.74
CA LEU A 67 1.39 1.93 -9.89
C LEU A 67 2.04 3.31 -10.06
N VAL A 68 2.71 3.53 -11.19
CA VAL A 68 3.27 4.85 -11.52
C VAL A 68 2.18 5.71 -12.16
N GLY A 69 1.86 6.82 -11.51
CA GLY A 69 0.79 7.74 -11.90
C GLY A 69 1.19 8.69 -13.02
N GLY A 70 1.51 8.17 -14.21
CA GLY A 70 1.90 8.99 -15.35
C GLY A 70 0.79 9.95 -15.82
N ALA A 71 -0.48 9.57 -15.67
CA ALA A 71 -1.62 10.41 -16.00
C ALA A 71 -2.03 11.32 -14.83
N THR A 72 -2.16 10.76 -13.63
CA THR A 72 -2.53 11.51 -12.41
C THR A 72 -1.51 12.58 -12.06
N GLY A 73 -0.21 12.29 -12.25
CA GLY A 73 0.85 13.28 -12.08
C GLY A 73 0.81 14.46 -13.04
N MET A 74 0.08 14.38 -14.17
CA MET A 74 -0.16 15.52 -15.05
C MET A 74 -1.30 16.43 -14.57
N ILE A 75 -2.21 15.91 -13.75
CA ILE A 75 -3.34 16.67 -13.19
C ILE A 75 -2.96 17.27 -11.84
N GLY A 76 -2.29 16.47 -11.00
CA GLY A 76 -2.00 16.78 -9.61
C GLY A 76 -3.15 16.39 -8.69
N ASP A 77 -2.78 15.87 -7.52
CA ASP A 77 -3.72 15.57 -6.43
C ASP A 77 -3.81 16.78 -5.48
N PRO A 78 -5.01 17.35 -5.24
CA PRO A 78 -5.18 18.46 -4.28
C PRO A 78 -5.13 18.00 -2.82
N SER A 79 -5.01 16.69 -2.55
CA SER A 79 -5.02 16.14 -1.21
C SER A 79 -3.76 16.52 -0.42
N GLY A 80 -3.95 17.16 0.73
CA GLY A 80 -2.91 17.62 1.66
C GLY A 80 -3.50 18.36 2.84
#